data_AF-A0A5S9M6U4-F1
#
_entry.id   AF-A0A5S9M6U4-F1
#
_cell.length_a   1.000
_cell.length_b   1.000
_cell.length_c   1.000
_cell.angle_alpha   90.00
_cell.angle_beta   90.00
_cell.angle_gamma   90.00
#
_symmetry.space_group_name_H-M   'P 1'
#
loop_
_entity.id
_entity.type
_entity.pdbx_description
1 polymer ?
#
loop_
_entity_poly.entity_id
_entity_poly.type
_entity_poly.pdbx_seq_one_letter_code
_entity_poly.pdbx_strand_id
1 'polypeptide(L)'
;MNRMKSLSSWLKKEDIQGAFIHTKENVFYLSGYFTEPHERVMGLFVFQEAEPFFILPKMEVEQAKNAGWSGDIIGYEDHENPFDFIQSAIEKRGIQAARLAIEKESIPLQKEQNSSKLSPGQKRSSGLKMRSISSD
;
A
#
# COMPACT_ATOMS: atom_id res chain seq x y z
N MET A 1 3.10 -16.52 -16.49
CA MET A 1 2.87 -15.06 -16.46
C MET A 1 3.24 -14.55 -15.07
N ASN A 2 4.07 -13.51 -14.94
CA ASN A 2 4.43 -12.94 -13.63
C ASN A 2 3.37 -11.89 -13.25
N ARG A 3 2.57 -12.18 -12.21
CA ARG A 3 1.41 -11.37 -11.76
C ARG A 3 1.81 -9.91 -11.46
N MET A 4 2.98 -9.74 -10.84
CA MET A 4 3.51 -8.42 -10.48
C MET A 4 3.87 -7.59 -11.72
N LYS A 5 4.44 -8.23 -12.75
CA LYS A 5 4.73 -7.57 -14.03
C LYS A 5 3.45 -7.14 -14.74
N SER A 6 2.40 -7.96 -14.71
CA SER A 6 1.10 -7.60 -15.30
C SER A 6 0.50 -6.36 -14.63
N LEU A 7 0.52 -6.30 -13.29
CA LEU A 7 0.03 -5.15 -12.53
C LEU A 7 0.88 -3.89 -12.81
N SER A 8 2.20 -4.01 -12.83
CA SER A 8 3.11 -2.89 -13.12
C SER A 8 2.90 -2.33 -14.54
N SER A 9 2.68 -3.20 -15.53
CA SER A 9 2.35 -2.81 -16.90
C SER A 9 1.01 -2.09 -17.00
N TRP A 10 0.01 -2.54 -16.25
CA TRP A 10 -1.29 -1.87 -16.18
C TRP A 10 -1.17 -0.49 -15.53
N LEU A 11 -0.44 -0.36 -14.42
CA LEU A 11 -0.15 0.92 -13.77
C LEU A 11 0.49 1.92 -14.73
N LYS A 12 1.47 1.45 -15.51
CA LYS A 12 2.13 2.26 -16.54
C LYS A 12 1.17 2.71 -17.65
N LYS A 13 0.27 1.82 -18.09
CA LYS A 13 -0.74 2.13 -19.13
C LYS A 13 -1.72 3.22 -18.67
N GLU A 14 -2.12 3.19 -17.41
CA GLU A 14 -3.12 4.11 -16.84
C GLU A 14 -2.49 5.42 -16.27
N ASP A 15 -1.18 5.60 -16.43
CA ASP A 15 -0.41 6.73 -15.86
C ASP A 15 -0.58 6.85 -14.33
N ILE A 16 -0.37 5.73 -13.64
CA ILE A 16 -0.52 5.60 -12.20
C ILE A 16 0.81 5.14 -11.61
N GLN A 17 1.34 5.91 -10.68
CA GLN A 17 2.72 5.71 -10.22
C GLN A 17 2.85 4.47 -9.32
N GLY A 18 1.78 4.08 -8.64
CA GLY A 18 1.72 2.85 -7.87
C GLY A 18 0.33 2.51 -7.36
N ALA A 19 0.22 1.35 -6.72
CA ALA A 19 -1.00 0.86 -6.09
C ALA A 19 -0.72 0.37 -4.67
N PHE A 20 -1.66 0.61 -3.77
CA PHE A 20 -1.73 -0.08 -2.48
C PHE A 20 -2.77 -1.20 -2.55
N ILE A 21 -2.29 -2.44 -2.47
CA ILE A 21 -3.09 -3.67 -2.48
C ILE A 21 -3.16 -4.19 -1.04
N HIS A 22 -4.35 -4.20 -0.44
CA HIS A 22 -4.58 -4.44 0.98
C HIS A 22 -5.72 -5.43 1.29
N THR A 23 -6.52 -5.84 0.30
CA THR A 23 -7.42 -6.99 0.47
C THR A 23 -6.60 -8.27 0.63
N LYS A 24 -6.96 -9.11 1.60
CA LYS A 24 -6.23 -10.34 1.93
C LYS A 24 -6.13 -11.29 0.73
N GLU A 25 -7.17 -11.36 -0.11
CA GLU A 25 -7.20 -12.19 -1.31
C GLU A 25 -6.17 -11.72 -2.35
N ASN A 26 -6.08 -10.41 -2.61
CA ASN A 26 -5.13 -9.88 -3.57
C ASN A 26 -3.70 -9.83 -3.02
N VAL A 27 -3.53 -9.57 -1.73
CA VAL A 27 -2.24 -9.72 -1.04
C VAL A 27 -1.75 -11.16 -1.16
N PHE A 28 -2.59 -12.16 -0.87
CA PHE A 28 -2.24 -13.57 -1.05
C PHE A 28 -1.93 -13.91 -2.51
N TYR A 29 -2.75 -13.42 -3.44
CA TYR A 29 -2.53 -13.64 -4.87
C TYR A 29 -1.17 -13.12 -5.36
N LEU A 30 -0.71 -11.98 -4.83
CA LEU A 30 0.53 -11.34 -5.26
C LEU A 30 1.76 -11.77 -4.47
N SER A 31 1.61 -12.10 -3.18
CA SER A 31 2.74 -12.41 -2.29
C SER A 31 2.88 -13.88 -1.90
N GLY A 32 1.83 -14.68 -2.04
CA GLY A 32 1.76 -16.03 -1.48
C GLY A 32 1.46 -16.07 0.02
N TYR A 33 1.42 -14.92 0.71
CA TYR A 33 1.14 -14.83 2.14
C TYR A 33 -0.34 -14.52 2.39
N PHE A 34 -1.02 -15.39 3.16
CA PHE A 34 -2.41 -15.22 3.58
C PHE A 34 -2.49 -15.07 5.09
N THR A 35 -3.25 -14.08 5.55
CA THR A 35 -3.47 -13.79 6.96
C THR A 35 -4.67 -12.85 7.11
N GLU A 36 -5.22 -12.76 8.32
CA GLU A 36 -6.29 -11.82 8.68
C GLU A 36 -5.67 -10.66 9.47
N PRO A 37 -5.44 -9.48 8.86
CA PRO A 37 -4.75 -8.36 9.53
C PRO A 37 -5.62 -7.66 10.59
N HIS A 38 -6.92 -7.93 10.65
CA HIS A 38 -7.88 -7.21 11.50
C HIS A 38 -7.76 -5.69 11.31
N GLU A 39 -7.51 -4.92 12.39
CA GLU A 39 -7.31 -3.47 12.35
C GLU A 39 -5.91 -3.03 11.91
N ARG A 40 -4.95 -3.96 11.82
CA ARG A 40 -3.55 -3.67 11.50
C ARG A 40 -3.40 -3.31 10.02
N VAL A 41 -2.42 -2.45 9.71
CA VAL A 41 -2.10 -2.07 8.34
C VAL A 41 -1.28 -3.18 7.70
N MET A 42 -1.79 -3.71 6.60
CA MET A 42 -1.10 -4.73 5.82
C MET A 42 -1.37 -4.50 4.35
N GLY A 43 -0.34 -4.64 3.53
CA GLY A 43 -0.53 -4.67 2.09
C GLY A 43 0.75 -4.50 1.28
N LEU A 44 0.60 -4.63 -0.02
CA LEU A 44 1.66 -4.50 -0.99
C LEU A 44 1.57 -3.13 -1.66
N PHE A 45 2.70 -2.44 -1.70
CA PHE A 45 2.90 -1.32 -2.59
C PHE A 45 3.57 -1.83 -3.86
N VAL A 46 2.89 -1.62 -4.99
CA VAL A 46 3.36 -2.01 -6.32
C VAL A 46 3.52 -0.75 -7.16
N PHE A 47 4.59 -0.66 -7.95
CA PHE A 47 4.90 0.55 -8.71
C PHE A 47 5.06 0.23 -10.18
N GLN A 48 4.84 1.24 -11.03
CA GLN A 48 5.04 1.08 -12.48
C GLN A 48 6.52 0.83 -12.85
N GLU A 49 7.46 1.44 -12.12
CA GLU A 49 8.89 1.49 -12.46
C GLU A 49 9.82 1.35 -11.24
N ALA A 50 9.31 0.90 -10.09
CA ALA A 50 10.10 0.69 -8.88
C ALA A 50 9.79 -0.67 -8.23
N GLU A 51 10.75 -1.20 -7.46
CA GLU A 51 10.58 -2.46 -6.75
C GLU A 51 9.43 -2.36 -5.72
N PRO A 52 8.56 -3.38 -5.63
CA PRO A 52 7.47 -3.37 -4.68
C PRO A 52 7.98 -3.51 -3.23
N PHE A 53 7.14 -3.18 -2.26
CA PHE A 53 7.38 -3.54 -0.86
C PHE A 53 6.11 -4.05 -0.18
N PHE A 54 6.31 -4.88 0.84
CA PHE A 54 5.25 -5.37 1.71
C PHE A 54 5.33 -4.65 3.06
N ILE A 55 4.29 -3.91 3.44
CA ILE A 55 4.11 -3.40 4.81
C ILE A 55 3.23 -4.37 5.61
N LEU A 56 3.69 -4.80 6.77
CA LEU A 56 2.94 -5.67 7.69
C LEU A 56 3.50 -5.58 9.13
N PRO A 57 2.78 -6.08 10.15
CA PRO A 57 3.30 -6.13 11.52
C PRO A 57 4.64 -6.88 11.59
N LYS A 58 5.57 -6.40 12.42
CA LYS A 58 6.93 -6.94 12.51
C LYS A 58 6.96 -8.43 12.87
N MET A 59 6.03 -8.87 13.71
CA MET A 59 5.88 -10.27 14.11
C MET A 59 5.44 -11.21 12.96
N GLU A 60 5.02 -10.68 11.82
CA GLU A 60 4.56 -11.42 10.64
C GLU A 60 5.62 -11.47 9.50
N VAL A 61 6.74 -10.75 9.66
CA VAL A 61 7.79 -10.60 8.63
C VAL A 61 8.38 -11.96 8.21
N GLU A 62 8.70 -12.82 9.17
CA GLU A 62 9.30 -14.13 8.87
C GLU A 62 8.30 -15.07 8.19
N GLN A 63 7.02 -14.97 8.54
CA GLN A 63 5.94 -15.74 7.92
C GLN A 63 5.76 -15.32 6.46
N ALA A 64 5.79 -14.02 6.16
CA ALA A 64 5.73 -13.53 4.78
C ALA A 64 6.92 -14.01 3.93
N LYS A 65 8.14 -14.01 4.49
CA LYS A 65 9.33 -14.57 3.82
C LYS A 65 9.19 -16.07 3.57
N ASN A 66 8.77 -16.83 4.58
CA ASN A 66 8.55 -18.27 4.48
C ASN A 66 7.43 -18.64 3.49
N ALA A 67 6.45 -17.75 3.30
CA ALA A 67 5.41 -17.89 2.29
C ALA A 67 5.90 -17.62 0.84
N GLY A 68 7.16 -17.20 0.67
CA GLY A 68 7.81 -17.03 -0.63
C GLY A 68 7.92 -15.58 -1.11
N TRP A 69 7.56 -14.59 -0.29
CA TRP A 69 7.83 -13.19 -0.63
C TRP A 69 9.33 -12.90 -0.57
N SER A 70 9.88 -12.43 -1.68
CA SER A 70 11.31 -12.14 -1.85
C SER A 70 11.62 -10.66 -2.08
N GLY A 71 10.59 -9.81 -2.14
CA GLY A 71 10.73 -8.37 -2.26
C GLY A 71 11.07 -7.69 -0.93
N ASP A 72 11.13 -6.37 -0.96
CA ASP A 72 11.33 -5.55 0.25
C ASP A 72 10.19 -5.76 1.24
N ILE A 73 10.51 -5.82 2.53
CA ILE A 73 9.55 -5.96 3.63
C ILE A 73 9.81 -4.87 4.66
N ILE A 74 8.76 -4.15 5.00
CA ILE A 74 8.74 -3.15 6.05
C ILE A 74 7.87 -3.71 7.18
N GLY A 75 8.53 -4.10 8.28
CA GLY A 75 7.88 -4.50 9.52
C GLY A 75 7.74 -3.30 10.45
N TYR A 76 6.58 -3.13 11.07
CA TYR A 76 6.35 -2.12 12.11
C TYR A 76 5.84 -2.77 13.41
N GLU A 77 6.19 -2.19 14.55
CA GLU A 77 5.72 -2.59 15.88
C GLU A 77 4.36 -1.93 16.20
N ASP A 78 3.58 -2.51 17.10
CA ASP A 78 2.22 -2.02 17.45
C ASP A 78 2.18 -0.55 17.97
N HIS A 79 3.30 -0.02 18.44
CA HIS A 79 3.41 1.36 18.94
C HIS A 79 3.88 2.35 17.85
N GLU A 80 4.26 1.87 16.68
CA GLU A 80 4.74 2.70 15.58
C GLU A 80 3.62 3.00 14.58
N ASN A 81 3.70 4.15 13.92
CA ASN A 81 2.74 4.52 12.90
C ASN A 81 3.18 3.98 11.52
N PRO A 82 2.48 2.98 10.94
CA PRO A 82 2.88 2.35 9.68
C PRO A 82 2.92 3.34 8.50
N PHE A 83 2.14 4.41 8.55
CA PHE A 83 2.09 5.42 7.48
C PHE A 83 3.40 6.20 7.34
N ASP A 84 4.17 6.38 8.43
CA ASP A 84 5.46 7.08 8.39
C ASP A 84 6.50 6.25 7.63
N PHE A 85 6.48 4.93 7.79
CA PHE A 85 7.33 4.01 7.03
C PHE A 85 6.91 3.93 5.57
N ILE A 86 5.60 3.88 5.29
CA ILE A 86 5.06 3.90 3.93
C ILE A 86 5.53 5.16 3.20
N GLN A 87 5.37 6.34 3.81
CA GLN A 87 5.81 7.59 3.21
C GLN A 87 7.32 7.57 2.93
N SER A 88 8.12 7.19 3.92
CA SER A 88 9.57 7.09 3.78
C SER A 88 9.98 6.12 2.66
N ALA A 89 9.27 5.00 2.51
CA ALA A 89 9.55 3.98 1.50
C ALA A 89 9.19 4.42 0.08
N ILE A 90 8.12 5.20 -0.07
CA ILE A 90 7.69 5.81 -1.33
C ILE A 90 8.70 6.90 -1.73
N GLU A 91 9.09 7.76 -0.79
CA GLU A 91 10.06 8.84 -1.04
C GLU A 91 11.44 8.29 -1.43
N LYS A 92 11.91 7.22 -0.76
CA LYS A 92 13.15 6.50 -1.11
C LYS A 92 13.15 5.94 -2.54
N ARG A 93 11.97 5.65 -3.09
CA ARG A 93 11.79 5.17 -4.47
C ARG A 93 11.68 6.31 -5.49
N GLY A 94 11.86 7.57 -5.07
CA GLY A 94 11.80 8.74 -5.94
C GLY A 94 10.39 9.12 -6.37
N ILE A 95 9.36 8.61 -5.70
CA ILE A 95 7.96 8.80 -6.08
C ILE A 95 7.44 10.04 -5.34
N GLN A 96 7.38 11.18 -6.03
CA GLN A 96 6.88 12.45 -5.49
C GLN A 96 5.55 12.85 -6.14
N ALA A 97 4.63 13.46 -5.38
CA ALA A 97 3.34 13.96 -5.86
C ALA A 97 2.52 12.94 -6.69
N ALA A 98 2.53 11.67 -6.26
CA ALA A 98 2.01 10.55 -7.03
C ALA A 98 0.49 10.38 -6.96
N ARG A 99 -0.09 9.98 -8.09
CA ARG A 99 -1.38 9.30 -8.19
C ARG A 99 -1.15 7.84 -7.80
N LEU A 100 -1.64 7.47 -6.61
CA LEU A 100 -1.66 6.08 -6.18
C LEU A 100 -3.07 5.50 -6.31
N ALA A 101 -3.14 4.28 -6.82
CA ALA A 101 -4.33 3.45 -6.79
C ALA A 101 -4.55 2.86 -5.40
N ILE A 102 -5.81 2.66 -5.04
CA ILE A 102 -6.21 1.82 -3.91
C ILE A 102 -7.44 1.00 -4.33
N GLU A 103 -7.56 -0.20 -3.75
CA GLU A 103 -8.72 -1.07 -3.96
C GLU A 103 -10.00 -0.42 -3.41
N LYS A 104 -11.09 -0.52 -4.17
CA LYS A 104 -12.36 0.15 -3.88
C LYS A 104 -13.18 -0.55 -2.77
N GLU A 105 -13.01 -1.87 -2.60
CA GLU A 105 -13.91 -2.75 -1.84
C GLU A 105 -13.42 -3.08 -0.40
N SER A 106 -12.58 -2.25 0.22
CA SER A 106 -11.95 -2.60 1.52
C SER A 106 -11.87 -1.48 2.55
N ILE A 107 -12.79 -0.50 2.47
CA ILE A 107 -13.01 0.44 3.57
C ILE A 107 -14.28 0.03 4.33
N PRO A 108 -14.19 -0.64 5.50
CA PRO A 108 -15.27 -0.56 6.46
C PRO A 108 -15.52 0.92 6.79
N LEU A 109 -16.77 1.35 6.65
CA LEU A 109 -17.36 2.70 6.78
C LEU A 109 -17.09 3.48 8.09
N GLN A 110 -15.94 3.32 8.74
CA GLN A 110 -15.56 4.02 9.97
C GLN A 110 -14.34 4.95 9.84
N LYS A 111 -13.54 4.86 8.76
CA LYS A 111 -12.34 5.72 8.58
C LYS A 111 -12.56 7.01 7.77
N GLU A 112 -13.76 7.29 7.27
CA GLU A 112 -14.08 8.58 6.63
C GLU A 112 -14.38 9.71 7.64
N GLN A 113 -14.68 9.40 8.91
CA GLN A 113 -15.08 10.44 9.87
C GLN A 113 -13.92 11.28 10.42
N ASN A 114 -12.66 10.88 10.21
CA ASN A 114 -11.49 11.63 10.69
C ASN A 114 -10.83 12.53 9.63
N SER A 115 -11.34 12.61 8.40
CA SER A 115 -10.79 13.48 7.35
C SER A 115 -11.52 14.83 7.20
N SER A 116 -12.59 15.09 7.96
CA SER A 116 -13.43 16.29 7.82
C SER A 116 -13.41 17.29 8.99
N LYS A 117 -12.50 17.13 9.97
CA LYS A 117 -12.25 18.17 11.00
C LYS A 117 -10.79 18.62 11.02
N LEU A 118 -10.38 19.35 9.98
CA LEU A 118 -9.15 20.14 10.00
C LEU A 118 -9.50 21.58 9.61
N SER A 119 -9.39 22.46 10.62
CA SER A 119 -9.64 23.90 10.61
C SER A 119 -8.89 24.64 9.48
N PRO A 120 -9.42 25.78 9.00
CA PRO A 120 -8.75 26.57 7.95
C PRO A 120 -7.56 27.32 8.56
N GLY A 121 -6.34 26.77 8.43
CA GLY A 121 -5.13 27.46 8.89
C GLY A 121 -3.79 26.72 8.74
N GLN A 122 -3.76 25.40 8.53
CA GLN A 122 -2.48 24.68 8.40
C GLN A 122 -1.93 24.77 6.98
N LYS A 123 -0.70 25.30 6.82
CA LYS A 123 0.06 25.27 5.56
C LYS A 123 0.16 23.83 5.04
N ARG A 124 -0.22 23.65 3.77
CA ARG A 124 -0.17 22.35 3.07
C ARG A 124 1.29 21.91 2.88
N SER A 125 1.69 20.82 3.52
CA SER A 125 2.76 19.97 2.98
C SER A 125 2.16 19.13 1.84
N SER A 126 2.95 18.84 0.82
CA SER A 126 2.61 18.02 -0.36
C SER A 126 2.00 16.68 0.03
N GLY A 127 0.66 16.59 0.04
CA GLY A 127 -0.09 15.41 0.47
C GLY A 127 -0.22 14.36 -0.64
N LEU A 128 -0.01 13.10 -0.27
CA LEU A 128 -0.27 11.91 -1.09
C LEU A 128 -1.77 11.85 -1.44
N LYS A 129 -2.12 11.78 -2.72
CA LYS A 129 -3.53 11.71 -3.16
C LYS A 129 -3.84 10.33 -3.75
N MET A 130 -4.38 9.46 -2.91
CA MET A 130 -4.88 8.16 -3.36
C MET A 130 -6.25 8.31 -4.03
N ARG A 131 -6.50 7.58 -5.13
CA ARG A 131 -7.81 7.52 -5.80
C ARG A 131 -8.24 6.05 -5.92
N SER A 132 -9.50 5.78 -5.62
CA SER A 132 -10.11 4.48 -5.86
C SER A 132 -10.15 4.21 -7.37
N ILE A 133 -9.78 3.02 -7.80
CA ILE A 133 -9.91 2.60 -9.19
C ILE A 133 -10.92 1.47 -9.25
N SER A 134 -11.97 1.65 -10.05
CA SER A 134 -12.84 0.55 -10.47
C SER A 134 -12.17 -0.19 -11.62
N SER A 135 -12.07 -1.50 -11.49
CA SER A 135 -12.05 -2.37 -12.66
C SER A 135 -13.46 -2.35 -13.25
N ASP A 136 -13.65 -1.62 -14.34
CA ASP A 136 -14.78 -1.87 -15.25
C ASP A 136 -14.58 -3.22 -15.96
#